data_AF-A0AAD8CQ60-F1
#
_entry.id   AF-A0AAD8CQ60-F1
#
_cell.length_a   1.000
_cell.length_b   1.000
_cell.length_c   1.000
_cell.angle_alpha   90.00
_cell.angle_beta   90.00
_cell.angle_gamma   90.00
#
_symmetry.space_group_name_H-M   'P 1'
#
loop_
_entity.id
_entity.type
_entity.pdbx_description
1 polymer ?
#
loop_
_entity_poly.entity_id
_entity_poly.type
_entity_poly.pdbx_seq_one_letter_code
_entity_poly.pdbx_strand_id
1 'polypeptide(L)'
;MAAAPTQQGLLTAEQTKVVLAEVLKVLSSPDSEARLQEARESACNDMGKMLQFVLPVATQIQQEVIKSYGFSNDGEGVLKFARLVKVYETQDPEIAAMSLKLKSLFLPPMTAPPLGGGVPSS
;
A
#
# COMPACT_ATOMS: atom_id res chain seq x y z
N MET A 1 -25.64 18.91 14.53
CA MET A 1 -24.68 18.31 13.57
C MET A 1 -24.73 16.81 13.78
N ALA A 2 -25.01 16.03 12.74
CA ALA A 2 -25.41 14.63 12.83
C ALA A 2 -24.24 13.73 13.28
N ALA A 3 -24.44 13.00 14.37
CA ALA A 3 -23.59 11.87 14.73
C ALA A 3 -23.99 10.70 13.82
N ALA A 4 -23.13 10.37 12.86
CA ALA A 4 -23.30 9.18 12.04
C ALA A 4 -23.08 7.93 12.91
N PRO A 5 -23.88 6.86 12.71
CA PRO A 5 -23.74 5.63 13.47
C PRO A 5 -22.38 4.99 13.16
N THR A 6 -21.66 4.61 14.22
CA THR A 6 -20.52 3.69 14.20
C THR A 6 -20.97 2.35 13.62
N GLN A 7 -20.90 2.20 12.29
CA GLN A 7 -21.05 0.92 11.61
C GLN A 7 -19.79 0.10 11.85
N GLN A 8 -19.87 -0.78 12.83
CA GLN A 8 -18.91 -1.88 13.01
C GLN A 8 -18.94 -2.76 11.74
N GLY A 9 -17.86 -2.73 10.95
CA GLY A 9 -17.44 -3.86 10.14
C GLY A 9 -17.10 -3.62 8.66
N LEU A 10 -17.58 -2.57 8.01
CA LEU A 10 -17.31 -2.32 6.59
C LEU A 10 -17.17 -0.81 6.33
N LEU A 11 -15.93 -0.34 6.09
CA LEU A 11 -15.71 1.02 5.59
C LEU A 11 -16.49 1.20 4.28
N THR A 12 -17.16 2.33 4.12
CA THR A 12 -17.77 2.71 2.84
C THR A 12 -16.70 3.06 1.80
N ALA A 13 -17.06 3.19 0.53
CA ALA A 13 -16.13 3.63 -0.52
C ALA A 13 -15.47 4.98 -0.16
N GLU A 14 -16.25 5.93 0.37
CA GLU A 14 -15.76 7.23 0.82
C GLU A 14 -14.79 7.10 1.99
N GLN A 15 -15.11 6.28 3.00
CA GLN A 15 -14.17 6.05 4.10
C GLN A 15 -12.91 5.34 3.62
N THR A 16 -13.03 4.39 2.70
CA THR A 16 -11.87 3.70 2.10
C THR A 16 -10.94 4.68 1.42
N LYS A 17 -11.49 5.66 0.68
CA LYS A 17 -10.72 6.77 0.08
C LYS A 17 -9.99 7.59 1.14
N VAL A 18 -10.69 7.99 2.20
CA VAL A 18 -10.10 8.77 3.30
C VAL A 18 -8.94 7.98 3.94
N VAL A 19 -9.15 6.69 4.23
CA VAL A 19 -8.13 5.83 4.82
C VAL A 19 -6.95 5.65 3.86
N LEU A 20 -7.18 5.42 2.56
CA LEU A 20 -6.12 5.32 1.56
C LEU A 20 -5.31 6.61 1.44
N ALA A 21 -5.99 7.76 1.41
CA ALA A 21 -5.35 9.06 1.34
C ALA A 21 -4.47 9.31 2.57
N GLU A 22 -4.96 8.96 3.76
CA GLU A 22 -4.19 9.04 5.01
C GLU A 22 -3.02 8.06 5.01
N VAL A 23 -3.20 6.80 4.59
CA VAL A 23 -2.10 5.82 4.44
C VAL A 23 -1.03 6.37 3.50
N LEU A 24 -1.41 6.89 2.34
CA LEU A 24 -0.48 7.49 1.38
C LEU A 24 0.24 8.70 1.96
N LYS A 25 -0.48 9.57 2.66
CA LYS A 25 0.09 10.75 3.31
C LYS A 25 1.10 10.38 4.40
N VAL A 26 0.78 9.39 5.23
CA VAL A 26 1.69 8.90 6.26
C VAL A 26 2.90 8.23 5.62
N LEU A 27 2.72 7.39 4.59
CA LEU A 27 3.83 6.77 3.86
C LEU A 27 4.73 7.78 3.14
N SER A 28 4.17 8.90 2.67
CA SER A 28 4.91 10.03 2.10
C SER A 28 5.32 11.08 3.14
N SER A 29 5.21 10.76 4.44
CA SER A 29 5.77 11.60 5.50
C SER A 29 7.26 11.30 5.63
N PRO A 30 8.09 12.31 5.97
CA PRO A 30 9.55 12.15 6.04
C PRO A 30 10.00 11.04 7.00
N ASP A 31 9.24 10.80 8.07
CA ASP A 31 9.48 9.69 9.02
C ASP A 31 9.33 8.32 8.34
N SER A 32 8.23 8.12 7.61
CA SER A 32 7.96 6.87 6.90
C SER A 32 8.87 6.68 5.69
N GLU A 33 9.15 7.75 4.94
CA GLU A 33 10.08 7.73 3.81
C GLU A 33 11.49 7.35 4.27
N ALA A 34 11.98 7.92 5.37
CA ALA A 34 13.29 7.55 5.92
C ALA A 34 13.37 6.06 6.27
N ARG A 35 12.34 5.51 6.93
CA ARG A 35 12.29 4.08 7.29
C ARG A 35 12.20 3.17 6.07
N LEU A 36 11.39 3.56 5.07
CA LEU A 36 11.29 2.81 3.81
C LEU A 36 12.60 2.89 3.00
N GLN A 37 13.25 4.05 3.00
CA GLN A 37 14.53 4.26 2.31
C GLN A 37 15.64 3.42 2.95
N GLU A 38 15.77 3.44 4.27
CA GLU A 38 16.77 2.61 4.98
C GLU A 38 16.57 1.12 4.71
N ALA A 39 15.32 0.66 4.69
CA ALA A 39 14.97 -0.71 4.33
C ALA A 39 15.30 -1.02 2.85
N ARG A 40 15.09 -0.06 1.94
CA ARG A 40 15.43 -0.19 0.51
C ARG A 40 16.95 -0.25 0.29
N GLU A 41 17.70 0.59 1.00
CA GLU A 41 19.16 0.59 0.96
C GLU A 41 19.73 -0.73 1.49
N SER A 42 19.17 -1.23 2.59
CA SER A 42 19.52 -2.55 3.16
C SER A 42 19.20 -3.70 2.21
N ALA A 43 18.18 -3.55 1.37
CA ALA A 43 17.82 -4.54 0.37
C ALA A 43 18.77 -4.55 -0.85
N CYS A 44 19.55 -3.50 -1.10
CA CYS A 44 20.51 -3.39 -2.21
C CYS A 44 19.90 -3.79 -3.57
N ASN A 45 18.68 -3.29 -3.85
CA ASN A 45 17.93 -3.57 -5.09
C ASN A 45 17.58 -5.05 -5.33
N ASP A 46 17.80 -5.94 -4.34
CA ASP A 46 17.36 -7.32 -4.40
C ASP A 46 15.86 -7.40 -4.07
N MET A 47 15.06 -7.84 -5.03
CA MET A 47 13.60 -7.89 -4.89
C MET A 47 13.15 -8.78 -3.73
N GLY A 48 13.87 -9.89 -3.49
CA GLY A 48 13.62 -10.77 -2.36
C GLY A 48 13.84 -10.05 -1.03
N LYS A 49 14.93 -9.30 -0.90
CA LYS A 49 15.22 -8.49 0.28
C LYS A 49 14.28 -7.30 0.41
N MET A 50 13.86 -6.66 -0.68
CA MET A 50 12.88 -5.58 -0.62
C MET A 50 11.57 -6.07 -0.01
N LEU A 51 11.10 -7.27 -0.40
CA LEU A 51 9.94 -7.90 0.22
C LEU A 51 10.18 -8.33 1.68
N GLN A 52 11.43 -8.55 2.10
CA GLN A 52 11.78 -8.92 3.48
C GLN A 52 12.01 -7.72 4.41
N PHE A 53 12.43 -6.57 3.88
CA PHE A 53 12.74 -5.37 4.66
C PHE A 53 11.73 -4.25 4.44
N VAL A 54 11.43 -3.90 3.19
CA VAL A 54 10.56 -2.76 2.84
C VAL A 54 9.09 -3.09 3.10
N LEU A 55 8.65 -4.30 2.74
CA LEU A 55 7.26 -4.72 2.93
C LEU A 55 6.82 -4.73 4.40
N PRO A 56 7.58 -5.27 5.37
CA PRO A 56 7.17 -5.19 6.78
C PRO A 56 7.21 -3.77 7.34
N VAL A 57 8.09 -2.88 6.87
CA VAL A 57 8.08 -1.46 7.27
C VAL A 57 6.82 -0.76 6.75
N ALA A 58 6.53 -0.94 5.46
CA ALA A 58 5.31 -0.49 4.81
C ALA A 58 4.04 -0.98 5.53
N THR A 59 4.00 -2.26 5.85
CA THR A 59 2.88 -2.92 6.53
C THR A 59 2.67 -2.32 7.91
N GLN A 60 3.74 -2.09 8.68
CA GLN A 60 3.66 -1.43 10.00
C GLN A 60 3.09 -0.01 9.90
N ILE A 61 3.56 0.78 8.95
CA ILE A 61 3.04 2.14 8.74
C ILE A 61 1.54 2.08 8.40
N GLN A 62 1.15 1.15 7.53
CA GLN A 62 -0.24 0.96 7.15
C GLN A 62 -1.11 0.49 8.33
N GLN A 63 -0.59 -0.39 9.20
CA GLN A 63 -1.24 -0.83 10.45
C GLN A 63 -1.51 0.32 11.42
N GLU A 64 -0.60 1.28 11.53
CA GLU A 64 -0.74 2.46 12.40
C GLU A 64 -1.86 3.40 11.95
N VAL A 65 -2.16 3.44 10.64
CA VAL A 65 -3.27 4.24 10.12
C VAL A 65 -4.58 3.49 10.28
N ILE A 66 -4.66 2.24 9.81
CA ILE A 66 -5.93 1.49 9.79
C ILE A 66 -6.45 1.15 11.19
N LYS A 67 -5.59 1.08 12.22
CA LYS A 67 -6.03 0.86 13.62
C LYS A 67 -6.99 1.95 14.11
N SER A 68 -6.80 3.18 13.65
CA SER A 68 -7.66 4.33 14.01
C SER A 68 -9.05 4.23 13.40
N TYR A 69 -9.22 3.36 12.40
CA TYR A 69 -10.48 3.11 11.69
C TYR A 69 -11.14 1.78 12.11
N GLY A 70 -10.65 1.15 13.17
CA GLY A 70 -11.22 -0.09 13.71
C GLY A 70 -10.70 -1.38 13.08
N PHE A 71 -9.61 -1.33 12.30
CA PHE A 71 -8.91 -2.53 11.87
C PHE A 71 -7.94 -3.01 12.94
N SER A 72 -7.67 -4.31 12.96
CA SER A 72 -6.62 -4.87 13.80
C SER A 72 -5.23 -4.36 13.37
N ASN A 73 -4.36 -4.07 14.33
CA ASN A 73 -2.98 -3.60 14.10
C ASN A 73 -2.04 -4.79 13.79
N ASP A 74 -2.49 -5.72 12.96
CA ASP A 74 -1.78 -6.94 12.61
C ASP A 74 -1.94 -7.24 11.12
N GLY A 75 -1.23 -8.26 10.63
CA GLY A 75 -1.25 -8.62 9.22
C GLY A 75 -2.66 -8.91 8.71
N GLU A 76 -3.55 -9.42 9.56
CA GLU A 76 -4.94 -9.70 9.19
C GLU A 76 -5.74 -8.41 8.95
N GLY A 77 -5.54 -7.38 9.76
CA GLY A 77 -6.15 -6.06 9.53
C GLY A 77 -5.74 -5.45 8.19
N VAL A 78 -4.45 -5.52 7.86
CA VAL A 78 -3.93 -5.05 6.56
C VAL A 78 -4.51 -5.84 5.40
N LEU A 79 -4.62 -7.18 5.52
CA LEU A 79 -5.22 -8.02 4.48
C LEU A 79 -6.71 -7.72 4.29
N LYS A 80 -7.46 -7.49 5.37
CA LYS A 80 -8.88 -7.08 5.30
C LYS A 80 -9.02 -5.72 4.61
N PHE A 81 -8.18 -4.75 4.97
CA PHE A 81 -8.17 -3.44 4.32
C PHE A 81 -7.81 -3.56 2.83
N ALA A 82 -6.73 -4.26 2.48
CA ALA A 82 -6.32 -4.46 1.09
C ALA A 82 -7.39 -5.15 0.25
N ARG A 83 -8.11 -6.13 0.81
CA ARG A 83 -9.27 -6.76 0.15
C ARG A 83 -10.37 -5.75 -0.10
N LEU A 84 -10.68 -4.91 0.88
CA LEU A 84 -11.74 -3.91 0.80
C LEU A 84 -11.40 -2.84 -0.25
N VAL A 85 -10.16 -2.36 -0.29
CA VAL A 85 -9.62 -1.53 -1.38
C VAL A 85 -9.83 -2.19 -2.74
N LYS A 86 -9.52 -3.50 -2.85
CA LYS A 86 -9.66 -4.24 -4.11
C LYS A 86 -11.10 -4.40 -4.60
N VAL A 87 -12.06 -4.41 -3.68
CA VAL A 87 -13.49 -4.44 -4.01
C VAL A 87 -13.97 -3.06 -4.47
N TYR A 88 -13.44 -1.98 -3.88
CA TYR A 88 -13.85 -0.63 -4.24
C TYR A 88 -13.08 -0.03 -5.41
N GLU A 89 -11.84 -0.45 -5.70
CA GLU A 89 -11.07 0.01 -6.86
C GLU A 89 -11.74 -0.37 -8.20
N THR A 90 -12.53 -1.45 -8.22
CA THR A 90 -13.30 -1.83 -9.42
C THR A 90 -14.56 -0.99 -9.60
N GLN A 91 -15.03 -0.33 -8.53
CA GLN A 91 -16.23 0.51 -8.53
C GLN A 91 -15.88 2.00 -8.63
N ASP A 92 -14.71 2.40 -8.16
CA ASP A 92 -14.28 3.78 -8.05
C ASP A 92 -12.85 3.97 -8.61
N PRO A 93 -12.70 4.72 -9.71
CA PRO A 93 -11.39 4.90 -10.35
C PRO A 93 -10.40 5.72 -9.51
N GLU A 94 -10.88 6.51 -8.55
CA GLU A 94 -10.02 7.28 -7.65
C GLU A 94 -9.35 6.34 -6.63
N ILE A 95 -10.10 5.38 -6.07
CA ILE A 95 -9.56 4.31 -5.23
C ILE A 95 -8.53 3.48 -6.00
N ALA A 96 -8.80 3.17 -7.27
CA ALA A 96 -7.84 2.46 -8.13
C ALA A 96 -6.53 3.23 -8.31
N ALA A 97 -6.61 4.54 -8.59
CA ALA A 97 -5.43 5.38 -8.72
C ALA A 97 -4.61 5.45 -7.41
N MET A 98 -5.29 5.58 -6.26
CA MET A 98 -4.64 5.60 -4.95
C MET A 98 -4.01 4.24 -4.59
N SER A 99 -4.71 3.12 -4.85
CA SER A 99 -4.21 1.75 -4.67
C SER A 99 -2.97 1.50 -5.51
N LEU A 100 -2.96 1.96 -6.76
CA LEU A 100 -1.79 1.85 -7.64
C LEU A 100 -0.61 2.67 -7.11
N LYS A 101 -0.86 3.90 -6.67
CA LYS A 101 0.18 4.76 -6.06
C LYS A 101 0.78 4.11 -4.83
N LEU A 102 -0.06 3.53 -3.96
CA LEU A 102 0.34 2.81 -2.77
C LEU A 102 1.25 1.61 -3.14
N LYS A 103 0.84 0.80 -4.11
CA LYS A 103 1.62 -0.35 -4.58
C LYS A 103 2.96 0.07 -5.20
N SER A 104 3.02 1.22 -5.86
CA SER A 104 4.27 1.78 -6.40
C SER A 104 5.24 2.24 -5.31
N LEU A 105 4.78 2.53 -4.09
CA LEU A 105 5.64 2.82 -2.95
C LEU A 105 6.20 1.53 -2.31
N PHE A 106 5.53 0.40 -2.50
CA PHE A 106 5.93 -0.88 -1.92
C PHE A 106 6.72 -1.77 -2.87
N LEU A 107 6.40 -1.71 -4.15
CA LEU A 107 7.09 -2.44 -5.19
C LEU A 107 8.23 -1.58 -5.72
N PRO A 108 9.42 -2.16 -5.99
CA PRO A 108 10.42 -1.47 -6.78
C PRO A 108 9.81 -1.02 -8.11
N PRO A 109 10.32 0.06 -8.73
CA PRO A 109 10.03 0.31 -10.13
C PRO A 109 10.38 -0.98 -10.86
N MET A 110 9.38 -1.67 -11.39
CA MET A 110 9.63 -2.74 -12.33
C MET A 110 10.25 -2.03 -13.53
N THR A 111 11.58 -1.93 -13.56
CA THR A 111 12.27 -1.97 -14.84
C THR A 111 11.70 -3.23 -15.46
N ALA A 112 10.85 -3.06 -16.47
CA ALA A 112 10.49 -4.18 -17.32
C ALA A 112 11.80 -4.93 -17.58
N PRO A 113 11.82 -6.28 -17.48
CA PRO A 113 13.00 -7.00 -17.93
C PRO A 113 13.35 -6.40 -19.30
N PRO A 114 14.63 -6.18 -19.65
CA PRO A 114 14.93 -5.95 -21.05
C PRO A 114 14.28 -7.13 -21.75
N LEU A 115 13.18 -6.90 -22.46
CA LEU A 115 12.68 -7.83 -23.44
C LEU A 115 13.88 -7.95 -24.34
N GLY A 116 14.65 -9.01 -24.11
CA GLY A 116 15.88 -9.29 -24.79
C GLY A 116 15.49 -9.44 -26.24
N GLY A 117 15.56 -8.33 -26.96
CA GLY A 117 15.66 -8.28 -28.40
C GLY A 117 16.88 -9.11 -28.74
N GLY A 118 16.61 -10.37 -29.05
CA GLY A 118 17.59 -11.36 -29.43
C GLY A 118 16.96 -12.25 -30.47
N VAL A 119 16.51 -11.65 -31.57
CA VAL A 119 16.62 -12.34 -32.86
C VAL A 119 18.11 -12.62 -33.07
N PRO A 120 18.47 -13.87 -33.35
CA PRO A 120 19.30 -14.06 -34.52
C PRO A 120 18.64 -15.08 -35.45
N SER A 121 18.37 -14.60 -36.66
CA SER A 121 18.26 -15.45 -37.84
C SER A 121 19.50 -16.34 -37.94
N SER A 122 19.31 -17.65 -38.11
CA SER A 122 20.10 -18.55 -38.96
C SER A 122 19.34 -19.85 -39.13
#